data_AF-A0AAW9R8Q1-F1
#
_entry.id   AF-A0AAW9R8Q1-F1
#
_cell.length_a   1.000
_cell.length_b   1.000
_cell.length_c   1.000
_cell.angle_alpha   90.00
_cell.angle_beta   90.00
_cell.angle_gamma   90.00
#
_symmetry.space_group_name_H-M   'P 1'
#
loop_
_entity.id
_entity.type
_entity.pdbx_description
1 polymer ?
#
loop_
_entity_poly.entity_id
_entity_poly.type
_entity_poly.pdbx_seq_one_letter_code
_entity_poly.pdbx_strand_id
1 'polypeptide(L)'
;MKTAHVRIRRALTTVLVLLMLPFASASAFVDPPTFSPAQPYAGQPVDMSVRAGYCHGFAYPPAGYPFVEVQRNGDIIDIIITGSERTDPLFCMIQPHTITENIGGFPEGSYIVRIRIRSMSSPSYPVLPPISQANLQVRGTPPSVTVSATSNILLLILIGIIIGVTALRERISAKLLLSVFLVAPITISPPAHAQFIENTLVIFELVRSEQGPSPEGVINGFDPSGGLPPPLGALSVENPQSVQYFIPHPFRAKGDFKAYLDANRELPRARLEQMIVVRYPPGADTEAAVSALLADDFVRHAKVPIKVELSLRPGAPGKTPPTTQGVATQYWIGAMSFPAAWARAGGWARVGVLDNGLHTDHSDLRAQDANGSLTGGNFLSSASLDIGRHGFPNPIDFNVDEMEPVPVTSASQVCDSGNGFMIPAYAGHGTHVHGLT
;
A
#
# COMPACT_ATOMS: atom_id res chain seq x y z
N MET A 1 34.64 -55.62 -6.86
CA MET A 1 34.29 -55.22 -5.47
C MET A 1 35.02 -53.98 -4.92
N LYS A 2 36.08 -53.43 -5.53
CA LYS A 2 36.81 -52.26 -4.97
C LYS A 2 36.17 -50.88 -5.21
N THR A 3 35.22 -50.76 -6.15
CA THR A 3 34.58 -49.48 -6.52
C THR A 3 33.39 -49.08 -5.64
N ALA A 4 32.75 -50.04 -4.93
CA ALA A 4 31.60 -49.76 -4.08
C ALA A 4 31.97 -49.06 -2.76
N HIS A 5 33.11 -49.41 -2.15
CA HIS A 5 33.54 -48.81 -0.88
C HIS A 5 33.93 -47.33 -0.98
N VAL A 6 34.44 -46.88 -2.14
CA VAL A 6 34.82 -45.47 -2.33
C VAL A 6 33.59 -44.56 -2.42
N ARG A 7 32.49 -45.06 -3.01
CA ARG A 7 31.23 -44.29 -3.11
C ARG A 7 30.53 -44.16 -1.76
N ILE A 8 30.52 -45.23 -0.95
CA ILE A 8 29.90 -45.22 0.39
C ILE A 8 30.67 -44.27 1.32
N ARG A 9 32.00 -44.26 1.27
CA ARG A 9 32.83 -43.38 2.12
C ARG A 9 32.63 -41.91 1.76
N ARG A 10 32.56 -41.58 0.45
CA ARG A 10 32.26 -40.21 0.00
C ARG A 10 30.86 -39.76 0.42
N ALA A 11 29.84 -40.61 0.23
CA ALA A 11 28.48 -40.31 0.67
C ALA A 11 28.39 -40.07 2.19
N LEU A 12 29.06 -40.89 3.00
CA LEU A 12 29.09 -40.71 4.46
C LEU A 12 29.78 -39.40 4.85
N THR A 13 30.85 -39.03 4.15
CA THR A 13 31.58 -37.77 4.41
C THR A 13 30.74 -36.56 4.00
N THR A 14 30.02 -36.63 2.88
CA THR A 14 29.11 -35.55 2.46
C THR A 14 27.95 -35.38 3.43
N VAL A 15 27.37 -36.47 3.94
CA VAL A 15 26.31 -36.43 4.97
C VAL A 15 26.84 -35.84 6.28
N LEU A 16 28.05 -36.21 6.70
CA LEU A 16 28.66 -35.66 7.91
C LEU A 16 29.02 -34.18 7.79
N VAL A 17 29.43 -33.72 6.60
CA VAL A 17 29.70 -32.30 6.32
C VAL A 17 28.40 -31.49 6.25
N LEU A 18 27.31 -32.06 5.72
CA LEU A 18 25.97 -31.45 5.77
C LEU A 18 25.40 -31.36 7.21
N LEU A 19 25.74 -32.33 8.07
CA LEU A 19 25.37 -32.34 9.50
C LEU A 19 26.20 -31.37 10.37
N MET A 20 27.34 -30.90 9.86
CA MET A 20 28.25 -29.96 10.54
C MET A 20 28.06 -28.50 10.08
N LEU A 21 27.05 -28.23 9.23
CA LEU A 21 26.64 -26.85 8.98
C LEU A 21 26.24 -26.22 10.31
N PRO A 22 26.87 -25.11 10.73
CA PRO A 22 26.59 -24.50 12.02
C PRO A 22 25.10 -24.15 12.08
N PHE A 23 24.40 -24.73 13.06
CA PHE A 23 23.09 -24.25 13.46
C PHE A 23 23.27 -22.78 13.84
N ALA A 24 22.86 -21.87 12.95
CA ALA A 24 22.84 -20.45 13.26
C ALA A 24 22.05 -20.29 14.56
N SER A 25 22.63 -19.62 15.55
CA SER A 25 21.93 -19.34 16.80
C SER A 25 20.65 -18.58 16.45
N ALA A 26 19.48 -19.21 16.63
CA ALA A 26 18.20 -18.56 16.41
C ALA A 26 18.09 -17.40 17.42
N SER A 27 18.25 -16.17 16.95
CA SER A 27 18.16 -15.00 17.81
C SER A 27 16.70 -14.72 18.15
N ALA A 28 16.33 -14.94 19.41
CA ALA A 28 15.11 -14.40 19.99
C ALA A 28 15.29 -12.89 20.19
N PHE A 29 14.58 -12.07 19.43
CA PHE A 29 14.58 -10.63 19.63
C PHE A 29 13.20 -10.03 19.35
N VAL A 30 12.93 -8.89 19.97
CA VAL A 30 11.91 -7.92 19.58
C VAL A 30 12.57 -6.56 19.69
N ASP A 31 12.73 -5.86 18.58
CA ASP A 31 13.44 -4.59 18.54
C ASP A 31 12.64 -3.51 19.28
N PRO A 32 13.28 -2.45 19.81
CA PRO A 32 12.59 -1.25 20.27
C PRO A 32 11.62 -0.73 19.20
N PRO A 33 10.36 -0.40 19.54
CA PRO A 33 9.44 0.13 18.56
C PRO A 33 9.92 1.49 18.03
N THR A 34 9.63 1.76 16.76
CA THR A 34 9.87 3.05 16.09
C THR A 34 8.55 3.72 15.77
N PHE A 35 8.55 5.05 15.64
CA PHE A 35 7.33 5.84 15.51
C PHE A 35 7.36 6.70 14.26
N SER A 36 6.23 6.76 13.55
CA SER A 36 6.00 7.66 12.43
C SER A 36 4.71 8.44 12.66
N PRO A 37 4.76 9.78 12.76
CA PRO A 37 5.98 10.59 12.80
C PRO A 37 6.79 10.32 14.08
N ALA A 38 8.11 10.54 14.04
CA ALA A 38 8.99 10.31 15.21
C ALA A 38 8.69 11.27 16.38
N GLN A 39 8.09 12.43 16.08
CA GLN A 39 7.71 13.45 17.06
C GLN A 39 6.32 14.01 16.70
N PRO A 40 5.25 13.24 16.95
CA PRO A 40 3.88 13.65 16.64
C PRO A 40 3.47 14.88 17.44
N TYR A 41 2.58 15.69 16.88
CA TYR A 41 1.86 16.70 17.63
C TYR A 41 0.73 16.09 18.46
N ALA A 42 0.29 16.79 19.51
CA ALA A 42 -0.80 16.34 20.36
C ALA A 42 -2.06 16.04 19.54
N GLY A 43 -2.59 14.82 19.69
CA GLY A 43 -3.74 14.31 18.95
C GLY A 43 -3.45 13.82 17.52
N GLN A 44 -2.21 13.97 17.03
CA GLN A 44 -1.81 13.40 15.74
C GLN A 44 -1.69 11.87 15.86
N PRO A 45 -2.28 11.09 14.91
CA PRO A 45 -2.10 9.65 14.88
C PRO A 45 -0.63 9.25 14.76
N VAL A 46 -0.24 8.20 15.48
CA VAL A 46 1.12 7.65 15.51
C VAL A 46 1.09 6.22 14.99
N ASP A 47 1.89 5.94 13.96
CA ASP A 47 2.16 4.59 13.52
C ASP A 47 3.38 4.06 14.27
N MET A 48 3.26 2.86 14.84
CA MET A 48 4.33 2.15 15.52
C MET A 48 4.82 1.00 14.64
N SER A 49 6.12 0.92 14.41
CA SER A 49 6.74 -0.22 13.73
C SER A 49 7.63 -1.02 14.68
N VAL A 50 7.46 -2.34 14.71
CA VAL A 50 8.24 -3.25 15.56
C VAL A 50 8.60 -4.51 14.80
N ARG A 51 9.88 -4.90 14.91
CA ARG A 51 10.44 -6.10 14.29
C ARG A 51 10.65 -7.19 15.33
N ALA A 52 10.27 -8.42 14.99
CA ALA A 52 10.45 -9.60 15.83
C ALA A 52 11.31 -10.66 15.12
N GLY A 53 12.03 -11.44 15.93
CA GLY A 53 12.95 -12.50 15.49
C GLY A 53 12.36 -13.91 15.59
N TYR A 54 13.24 -14.91 15.54
CA TYR A 54 12.84 -16.29 15.24
C TYR A 54 12.02 -17.01 16.32
N CYS A 55 12.04 -16.50 17.55
CA CYS A 55 11.32 -17.06 18.69
C CYS A 55 10.06 -16.27 19.06
N HIS A 56 9.81 -15.11 18.44
CA HIS A 56 8.65 -14.26 18.70
C HIS A 56 7.88 -14.06 17.40
N GLY A 57 6.59 -14.37 17.39
CA GLY A 57 5.75 -14.19 16.21
C GLY A 57 4.48 -13.44 16.55
N PHE A 58 4.12 -12.48 15.72
CA PHE A 58 2.79 -11.87 15.74
C PHE A 58 1.87 -12.68 14.84
N ALA A 59 0.65 -12.93 15.30
CA ALA A 59 -0.29 -13.78 14.61
C ALA A 59 -1.72 -13.27 14.83
N TYR A 60 -2.57 -13.50 13.83
CA TYR A 60 -3.97 -13.09 13.89
C TYR A 60 -4.67 -13.74 15.08
N PRO A 61 -5.46 -12.97 15.84
CA PRO A 61 -6.09 -13.44 17.06
C PRO A 61 -7.22 -14.43 16.77
N PRO A 62 -7.57 -15.29 17.74
CA PRO A 62 -8.85 -15.98 17.72
C PRO A 62 -10.01 -14.97 17.81
N ALA A 63 -11.20 -15.37 17.34
CA ALA A 63 -12.39 -14.53 17.35
C ALA A 63 -12.68 -13.93 18.74
N GLY A 64 -12.92 -12.61 18.79
CA GLY A 64 -13.23 -11.87 20.03
C GLY A 64 -12.05 -11.12 20.65
N TYR A 65 -10.83 -11.20 20.10
CA TYR A 65 -9.68 -10.43 20.57
C TYR A 65 -9.13 -9.52 19.46
N PRO A 66 -8.69 -8.28 19.79
CA PRO A 66 -8.04 -7.42 18.81
C PRO A 66 -6.61 -7.90 18.51
N PHE A 67 -6.14 -7.66 17.28
CA PHE A 67 -4.77 -7.96 16.89
C PHE A 67 -3.77 -7.09 17.67
N VAL A 68 -4.07 -5.79 17.78
CA VAL A 68 -3.37 -4.82 18.61
C VAL A 68 -4.34 -4.18 19.58
N GLU A 69 -3.94 -4.08 20.85
CA GLU A 69 -4.64 -3.31 21.87
C GLU A 69 -3.69 -2.29 22.50
N VAL A 70 -4.15 -1.05 22.60
CA VAL A 70 -3.39 0.05 23.19
C VAL A 70 -3.98 0.36 24.56
N GLN A 71 -3.21 0.14 25.62
CA GLN A 71 -3.57 0.49 26.98
C GLN A 71 -2.68 1.62 27.49
N ARG A 72 -3.28 2.70 27.97
CA ARG A 72 -2.54 3.82 28.55
C ARG A 72 -2.70 3.84 30.06
N ASN A 73 -1.59 3.93 30.77
CA ASN A 73 -1.55 4.16 32.20
C ASN A 73 -0.54 5.30 32.51
N GLY A 74 -1.06 6.53 32.59
CA GLY A 74 -0.23 7.73 32.75
C GLY A 74 0.71 7.94 31.56
N ASP A 75 2.01 7.94 31.85
CA ASP A 75 3.11 8.11 30.90
C ASP A 75 3.56 6.79 30.26
N ILE A 76 2.90 5.68 30.60
CA ILE A 76 3.18 4.36 30.03
C ILE A 76 2.09 3.99 29.03
N ILE A 77 2.51 3.57 27.84
CA ILE A 77 1.65 3.04 26.79
C ILE A 77 2.02 1.57 26.59
N ASP A 78 1.15 0.66 27.01
CA ASP A 78 1.29 -0.77 26.73
C ASP A 78 0.62 -1.09 25.39
N ILE A 79 1.43 -1.57 24.44
CA ILE A 79 0.96 -2.10 23.15
C ILE A 79 0.95 -3.63 23.27
N ILE A 80 -0.26 -4.18 23.35
CA ILE A 80 -0.49 -5.62 23.50
C ILE A 80 -0.79 -6.19 22.12
N ILE A 81 0.12 -7.01 21.60
CA ILE A 81 0.06 -7.58 20.26
C ILE A 81 -0.22 -9.07 20.38
N THR A 82 -1.18 -9.59 19.63
CA THR A 82 -1.48 -11.02 19.65
C THR A 82 -0.38 -11.80 18.94
N GLY A 83 0.10 -12.87 19.58
CA GLY A 83 1.25 -13.61 19.07
C GLY A 83 1.65 -14.83 19.88
N SER A 84 2.86 -15.30 19.64
CA SER A 84 3.46 -16.42 20.34
C SER A 84 4.90 -16.13 20.70
N GLU A 85 5.29 -16.55 21.89
CA GLU A 85 6.68 -16.64 22.34
C GLU A 85 7.06 -18.12 22.40
N ARG A 86 8.23 -18.45 21.84
CA ARG A 86 8.84 -19.78 21.89
C ARG A 86 10.07 -19.70 22.79
N THR A 87 10.00 -20.32 23.96
CA THR A 87 11.12 -20.38 24.90
C THR A 87 12.08 -21.53 24.60
N ASP A 88 11.64 -22.53 23.82
CA ASP A 88 12.47 -23.64 23.37
C ASP A 88 13.16 -23.29 22.03
N PRO A 89 14.51 -23.23 22.00
CA PRO A 89 15.28 -22.94 20.79
C PRO A 89 14.98 -23.85 19.59
N LEU A 90 14.53 -25.09 19.82
CA LEU A 90 14.17 -26.02 18.75
C LEU A 90 12.91 -25.61 17.98
N PHE A 91 12.07 -24.77 18.58
CA PHE A 91 10.83 -24.28 17.97
C PHE A 91 10.91 -22.81 17.52
N CYS A 92 12.10 -22.20 17.58
CA CYS A 92 12.37 -20.86 17.05
C CYS A 92 12.54 -20.88 15.53
N MET A 93 11.46 -21.21 14.82
CA MET A 93 11.44 -21.29 13.35
C MET A 93 10.56 -20.20 12.71
N ILE A 94 10.14 -19.20 13.49
CA ILE A 94 9.32 -18.10 13.00
C ILE A 94 10.20 -17.22 12.10
N GLN A 95 9.74 -16.84 10.92
CA GLN A 95 10.52 -15.93 10.08
C GLN A 95 10.49 -14.51 10.67
N PRO A 96 11.62 -13.79 10.71
CA PRO A 96 11.64 -12.41 11.17
C PRO A 96 10.67 -11.56 10.35
N HIS A 97 9.88 -10.75 11.04
CA HIS A 97 8.87 -9.93 10.40
C HIS A 97 8.75 -8.59 11.13
N THR A 98 8.34 -7.57 10.39
CA THR A 98 8.08 -6.23 10.90
C THR A 98 6.62 -5.92 10.70
N ILE A 99 5.93 -5.52 11.77
CA ILE A 99 4.56 -5.02 11.70
C ILE A 99 4.55 -3.51 11.89
N THR A 100 3.59 -2.84 11.26
CA THR A 100 3.37 -1.40 11.41
C THR A 100 1.90 -1.17 11.68
N GLU A 101 1.59 -0.59 12.83
CA GLU A 101 0.22 -0.51 13.35
C GLU A 101 -0.04 0.90 13.89
N ASN A 102 -1.22 1.44 13.60
CA ASN A 102 -1.63 2.74 14.13
C ASN A 102 -2.01 2.60 15.61
N ILE A 103 -1.30 3.28 16.50
CA ILE A 103 -1.52 3.22 17.95
C ILE A 103 -2.36 4.40 18.48
N GLY A 104 -2.96 5.17 17.57
CA GLY A 104 -3.80 6.33 17.88
C GLY A 104 -3.02 7.63 18.11
N GLY A 105 -3.71 8.65 18.60
CA GLY A 105 -3.14 9.95 18.95
C GLY A 105 -3.07 10.15 20.45
N PHE A 106 -1.98 10.77 20.92
CA PHE A 106 -1.74 10.99 22.35
C PHE A 106 -1.70 12.49 22.67
N PRO A 107 -2.05 12.89 23.91
CA PRO A 107 -1.79 14.26 24.38
C PRO A 107 -0.29 14.58 24.42
N GLU A 108 0.04 15.88 24.47
CA GLU A 108 1.41 16.34 24.72
C GLU A 108 2.00 15.66 25.96
N GLY A 109 3.24 15.18 25.83
CA GLY A 109 3.93 14.48 26.92
C GLY A 109 5.04 13.55 26.44
N SER A 110 5.79 13.04 27.40
CA SER A 110 6.83 12.02 27.20
C SER A 110 6.29 10.67 27.65
N TYR A 111 6.30 9.68 26.75
CA TYR A 111 5.76 8.36 27.02
C TYR A 111 6.82 7.27 26.90
N ILE A 112 6.69 6.23 27.72
CA ILE A 112 7.38 4.95 27.53
C ILE A 112 6.39 3.98 26.90
N VAL A 113 6.65 3.63 25.64
CA VAL A 113 5.86 2.65 24.90
C VAL A 113 6.47 1.27 25.10
N ARG A 114 5.68 0.31 25.57
CA ARG A 114 6.11 -1.06 25.88
C ARG A 114 5.37 -2.06 25.01
N ILE A 115 6.10 -2.99 24.41
CA ILE A 115 5.54 -4.09 23.63
C ILE A 115 5.31 -5.27 24.54
N ARG A 116 4.10 -5.83 24.50
CA ARG A 116 3.70 -7.04 25.22
C ARG A 116 3.04 -8.00 24.25
N ILE A 117 3.26 -9.30 24.42
CA ILE A 117 2.59 -10.32 23.61
C ILE A 117 1.41 -10.89 24.38
N ARG A 118 0.24 -10.91 23.76
CA ARG A 118 -0.87 -11.77 24.16
C ARG A 118 -0.63 -13.15 23.56
N SER A 119 -0.27 -14.12 24.41
CA SER A 119 0.00 -15.49 23.97
C SER A 119 -1.26 -16.15 23.43
N MET A 120 -1.15 -16.82 22.28
CA MET A 120 -2.22 -17.64 21.70
C MET A 120 -2.41 -19.00 22.41
N SER A 121 -1.72 -19.24 23.53
CA SER A 121 -1.92 -20.45 24.34
C SER A 121 -3.28 -20.41 25.05
N SER A 122 -4.28 -21.03 24.42
CA SER A 122 -5.60 -21.32 25.00
C SER A 122 -5.49 -22.11 26.32
N PRO A 123 -6.38 -21.92 27.31
CA PRO A 123 -7.64 -21.15 27.25
C PRO A 123 -7.60 -19.73 27.85
N SER A 124 -6.46 -19.28 28.38
CA SER A 124 -6.38 -18.02 29.14
C SER A 124 -5.79 -16.82 28.39
N TYR A 125 -5.25 -17.03 27.18
CA TYR A 125 -4.60 -16.02 26.34
C TYR A 125 -3.80 -14.96 27.13
N PRO A 126 -2.82 -15.37 27.94
CA PRO A 126 -2.19 -14.47 28.90
C PRO A 126 -1.39 -13.35 28.22
N VAL A 127 -1.42 -12.16 28.80
CA VAL A 127 -0.56 -11.04 28.39
C VAL A 127 0.77 -11.16 29.13
N LEU A 128 1.83 -11.38 28.35
CA LEU A 128 3.18 -11.58 28.84
C LEU A 128 3.79 -10.25 29.36
N PRO A 129 4.86 -10.29 30.16
CA PRO A 129 5.61 -9.10 30.55
C PRO A 129 6.13 -8.30 29.33
N PRO A 130 6.48 -7.02 29.50
CA PRO A 130 7.10 -6.23 28.45
C PRO A 130 8.38 -6.88 27.90
N ILE A 131 8.45 -7.02 26.59
CA ILE A 131 9.59 -7.66 25.89
C ILE A 131 10.45 -6.66 25.11
N SER A 132 9.93 -5.46 24.88
CA SER A 132 10.62 -4.35 24.22
C SER A 132 10.01 -3.01 24.62
N GLN A 133 10.77 -1.93 24.55
CA GLN A 133 10.28 -0.59 24.86
C GLN A 133 11.04 0.52 24.12
N ALA A 134 10.38 1.64 23.87
CA ALA A 134 10.98 2.86 23.35
C ALA A 134 10.28 4.12 23.87
N ASN A 135 10.97 5.27 23.77
CA ASN A 135 10.42 6.55 24.20
C ASN A 135 9.68 7.24 23.04
N LEU A 136 8.46 7.72 23.31
CA LEU A 136 7.67 8.52 22.38
C LEU A 136 7.52 9.94 22.94
N GLN A 137 7.94 10.93 22.17
CA GLN A 137 7.81 12.34 22.53
C GLN A 137 6.71 12.99 21.70
N VAL A 138 5.64 13.41 22.36
CA VAL A 138 4.49 14.07 21.72
C VAL A 138 4.58 15.56 21.98
N ARG A 139 4.74 16.35 20.92
CA ARG A 139 4.86 17.81 20.98
C ARG A 139 3.49 18.45 21.24
N GLY A 140 3.47 19.59 21.95
CA GLY A 140 2.29 20.44 22.05
C GLY A 140 1.79 20.92 20.67
N THR A 141 0.56 21.42 20.60
CA THR A 141 -0.05 21.88 19.35
C THR A 141 0.87 22.83 18.59
N PRO A 142 1.03 22.67 17.25
CA PRO A 142 1.90 23.55 16.48
C PRO A 142 1.44 25.01 16.62
N PRO A 143 2.37 25.98 16.73
CA PRO A 143 2.01 27.39 16.77
C PRO A 143 1.23 27.74 15.49
N SER A 144 0.12 28.47 15.66
CA SER A 144 -0.72 28.89 14.55
C SER A 144 0.09 29.73 13.56
N VAL A 145 0.25 29.21 12.34
CA VAL A 145 0.85 29.98 11.23
C VAL A 145 -0.20 30.95 10.73
N THR A 146 -0.02 32.25 11.02
CA THR A 146 -0.83 33.31 10.43
C THR A 146 -0.46 33.49 8.97
N VAL A 147 -1.24 32.88 8.07
CA VAL A 147 -1.16 33.21 6.65
C VAL A 147 -1.67 34.64 6.45
N SER A 148 -0.83 35.53 5.95
CA SER A 148 -1.19 36.93 5.71
C SER A 148 -2.35 37.03 4.71
N ALA A 149 -3.48 37.60 5.14
CA ALA A 149 -4.71 37.72 4.37
C ALA A 149 -4.63 38.74 3.19
N THR A 150 -3.44 39.16 2.79
CA THR A 150 -3.22 40.15 1.71
C THR A 150 -3.70 39.66 0.34
N SER A 151 -3.77 38.34 0.12
CA SER A 151 -4.32 37.72 -1.11
C SER A 151 -5.80 38.06 -1.34
N ASN A 152 -6.62 37.99 -0.29
CA ASN A 152 -8.08 38.12 -0.42
C ASN A 152 -8.51 39.59 -0.56
N ILE A 153 -7.76 40.52 0.06
CA ILE A 153 -8.02 41.96 -0.09
C ILE A 153 -7.74 42.41 -1.53
N LEU A 154 -6.64 41.94 -2.14
CA LEU A 154 -6.32 42.28 -3.53
C LEU A 154 -7.37 41.74 -4.51
N LEU A 155 -7.90 40.54 -4.27
CA LEU A 155 -8.95 39.94 -5.10
C LEU A 155 -10.27 40.73 -5.00
N LEU A 156 -10.65 41.17 -3.79
CA LEU A 156 -11.83 42.02 -3.57
C LEU A 156 -11.67 43.39 -4.25
N ILE A 157 -10.47 43.98 -4.19
CA ILE A 157 -10.15 45.23 -4.89
C ILE A 157 -10.25 45.03 -6.41
N LEU A 158 -9.71 43.94 -6.94
CA LEU A 158 -9.73 43.64 -8.38
C LEU A 158 -11.17 43.42 -8.89
N ILE A 159 -11.98 42.66 -8.15
CA ILE A 159 -13.41 42.46 -8.44
C ILE A 159 -14.15 43.80 -8.40
N GLY A 160 -13.88 44.64 -7.40
CA GLY A 160 -14.44 45.99 -7.30
C GLY A 160 -14.10 46.88 -8.49
N ILE A 161 -12.86 46.82 -8.98
CA ILE A 161 -12.42 47.58 -10.16
C ILE A 161 -13.11 47.08 -11.43
N ILE A 162 -13.18 45.76 -11.66
CA ILE A 162 -13.82 45.16 -12.84
C ILE A 162 -15.31 45.52 -12.88
N ILE A 163 -15.98 45.49 -11.74
CA ILE A 163 -17.41 45.86 -11.62
C ILE A 163 -17.59 47.37 -11.82
N GLY A 164 -16.71 48.20 -11.24
CA GLY A 164 -16.76 49.66 -11.43
C GLY A 164 -16.62 50.07 -12.90
N VAL A 165 -15.70 49.42 -13.62
CA VAL A 165 -15.47 49.67 -15.06
C VAL A 165 -16.65 49.20 -15.91
N THR A 166 -17.24 48.04 -15.61
CA THR A 166 -18.41 47.52 -16.35
C THR A 166 -19.68 48.34 -16.08
N ALA A 167 -19.89 48.80 -14.84
CA ALA A 167 -20.98 49.69 -14.47
C ALA A 167 -20.89 51.07 -15.15
N LEU A 168 -19.68 51.62 -15.25
CA LEU A 168 -19.44 52.89 -15.96
C LEU A 168 -19.72 52.76 -17.47
N ARG A 169 -19.37 51.60 -18.05
CA ARG A 169 -19.52 51.32 -19.48
C ARG A 169 -20.98 51.14 -19.89
N GLU A 170 -21.79 50.45 -19.07
CA GLU A 170 -23.17 50.07 -19.42
C GLU A 170 -24.24 51.04 -18.87
N ARG A 171 -23.86 52.11 -18.14
CA ARG A 171 -24.77 53.08 -17.49
C ARG A 171 -25.85 52.43 -16.62
N ILE A 172 -25.58 51.22 -16.10
CA ILE A 172 -26.51 50.50 -15.23
C ILE A 172 -26.49 51.17 -13.85
N SER A 173 -27.66 51.52 -13.33
CA SER A 173 -27.79 52.25 -12.07
C SER A 173 -27.13 51.48 -10.92
N ALA A 174 -26.17 52.15 -10.24
CA ALA A 174 -25.31 51.61 -9.17
C ALA A 174 -26.06 50.90 -8.01
N LYS A 175 -27.38 51.09 -7.91
CA LYS A 175 -28.25 50.47 -6.90
C LYS A 175 -28.47 48.96 -7.11
N LEU A 176 -28.37 48.44 -8.35
CA LEU A 176 -28.56 47.01 -8.63
C LEU A 176 -27.30 46.16 -8.33
N LEU A 177 -26.12 46.79 -8.36
CA LEU A 177 -24.84 46.13 -8.09
C LEU A 177 -24.48 46.10 -6.60
N LEU A 178 -24.96 47.09 -5.82
CA LEU A 178 -24.73 47.16 -4.38
C LEU A 178 -25.53 46.09 -3.60
N SER A 179 -26.66 45.63 -4.13
CA SER A 179 -27.45 44.54 -3.53
C SER A 179 -26.79 43.16 -3.67
N VAL A 180 -25.93 42.97 -4.68
CA VAL A 180 -25.13 41.73 -4.82
C VAL A 180 -24.00 41.68 -3.78
N PHE A 181 -23.53 42.84 -3.30
CA PHE A 181 -22.47 42.95 -2.30
C PHE A 181 -22.89 42.63 -0.86
N LEU A 182 -24.19 42.71 -0.53
CA LEU A 182 -24.66 42.51 0.85
C LEU A 182 -25.05 41.06 1.19
N VAL A 183 -25.09 40.15 0.21
CA VAL A 183 -25.54 38.75 0.40
C VAL A 183 -24.39 37.74 0.33
N ALA A 184 -23.19 38.13 -0.09
CA ALA A 184 -22.02 37.25 -0.16
C ALA A 184 -20.86 37.86 0.63
N PRO A 185 -20.80 37.65 1.96
CA PRO A 185 -19.83 36.66 2.44
C PRO A 185 -20.20 36.04 3.80
N ILE A 186 -20.87 34.88 3.86
CA ILE A 186 -20.94 34.10 5.11
C ILE A 186 -20.55 32.62 4.93
N THR A 187 -20.51 32.06 3.72
CA THR A 187 -20.33 30.60 3.58
C THR A 187 -19.31 30.19 2.53
N ILE A 188 -18.09 30.71 2.60
CA ILE A 188 -16.94 30.03 1.99
C ILE A 188 -15.75 30.14 2.95
N SER A 189 -15.88 29.54 4.13
CA SER A 189 -14.71 28.85 4.64
C SER A 189 -14.58 27.60 3.77
N PRO A 190 -13.51 27.42 2.97
CA PRO A 190 -13.24 26.08 2.50
C PRO A 190 -13.18 25.20 3.75
N PRO A 191 -13.81 24.01 3.78
CA PRO A 191 -13.49 23.06 4.81
C PRO A 191 -11.97 22.91 4.80
N ALA A 192 -11.34 23.30 5.91
CA ALA A 192 -9.98 22.92 6.19
C ALA A 192 -10.03 21.41 6.41
N HIS A 193 -10.05 20.67 5.30
CA HIS A 193 -9.64 19.29 5.32
C HIS A 193 -8.22 19.35 5.88
N ALA A 194 -8.01 18.75 7.06
CA ALA A 194 -6.68 18.33 7.46
C ALA A 194 -6.14 17.60 6.23
N GLN A 195 -5.14 18.19 5.56
CA GLN A 195 -4.54 17.59 4.39
C GLN A 195 -4.06 16.23 4.87
N PHE A 196 -4.70 15.17 4.38
CA PHE A 196 -4.16 13.83 4.48
C PHE A 196 -2.78 13.95 3.83
N ILE A 197 -1.73 14.02 4.64
CA ILE A 197 -0.38 14.22 4.11
C ILE A 197 0.06 12.84 3.62
N GLU A 198 -0.32 12.55 2.39
CA GLU A 198 -0.03 11.29 1.73
C GLU A 198 1.49 11.15 1.58
N ASN A 199 2.04 10.07 2.14
CA ASN A 199 3.44 9.72 1.93
C ASN A 199 3.73 9.71 0.43
N THR A 200 4.71 10.50 -0.01
CA THR A 200 4.93 10.66 -1.44
C THR A 200 5.82 9.54 -1.97
N LEU A 201 5.35 8.88 -3.03
CA LEU A 201 6.07 7.79 -3.67
C LEU A 201 6.91 8.33 -4.84
N VAL A 202 8.12 7.81 -4.98
CA VAL A 202 8.95 7.98 -6.18
C VAL A 202 9.29 6.60 -6.70
N ILE A 203 9.20 6.42 -8.02
CA ILE A 203 9.59 5.17 -8.68
C ILE A 203 10.83 5.46 -9.50
N PHE A 204 11.83 4.59 -9.40
CA PHE A 204 13.02 4.67 -10.24
C PHE A 204 13.42 3.31 -10.82
N GLU A 205 14.14 3.35 -11.93
CA GLU A 205 14.68 2.20 -12.65
C GLU A 205 16.21 2.23 -12.54
N LEU A 206 16.80 1.14 -12.10
CA LEU A 206 18.25 0.96 -12.11
C LEU A 206 18.79 0.65 -13.51
N VAL A 207 19.94 1.22 -13.84
CA VAL A 207 20.76 0.78 -14.96
C VAL A 207 21.35 -0.58 -14.61
N ARG A 208 21.03 -1.59 -15.42
CA ARG A 208 21.53 -2.94 -15.21
C ARG A 208 22.99 -3.06 -15.65
N SER A 209 23.93 -2.92 -14.72
CA SER A 209 25.38 -3.08 -14.96
C SER A 209 26.00 -4.13 -14.03
N GLU A 210 27.17 -4.66 -14.41
CA GLU A 210 27.90 -5.65 -13.57
C GLU A 210 28.61 -4.99 -12.38
N GLN A 211 28.84 -3.69 -12.45
CA GLN A 211 29.55 -2.90 -11.43
C GLN A 211 28.60 -2.05 -10.57
N GLY A 212 27.33 -1.94 -10.98
CA GLY A 212 26.30 -1.16 -10.29
C GLY A 212 25.49 -1.98 -9.29
N PRO A 213 24.74 -1.30 -8.41
CA PRO A 213 23.92 -1.97 -7.42
C PRO A 213 22.79 -2.75 -8.09
N SER A 214 22.54 -3.96 -7.60
CA SER A 214 21.32 -4.70 -7.97
C SER A 214 20.12 -4.17 -7.17
N PRO A 215 18.89 -4.37 -7.64
CA PRO A 215 17.70 -4.00 -6.86
C PRO A 215 17.68 -4.64 -5.46
N GLU A 216 18.19 -5.87 -5.37
CA GLU A 216 18.35 -6.57 -4.09
C GLU A 216 19.42 -5.93 -3.20
N GLY A 217 20.54 -5.50 -3.77
CA GLY A 217 21.58 -4.78 -3.03
C GLY A 217 21.09 -3.44 -2.49
N VAL A 218 20.29 -2.70 -3.27
CA VAL A 218 19.67 -1.46 -2.81
C VAL A 218 18.71 -1.73 -1.65
N ILE A 219 17.81 -2.69 -1.80
CA ILE A 219 16.77 -2.94 -0.79
C ILE A 219 17.38 -3.52 0.50
N ASN A 220 18.27 -4.50 0.40
CA ASN A 220 18.87 -5.13 1.58
C ASN A 220 19.88 -4.21 2.29
N GLY A 221 20.52 -3.29 1.53
CA GLY A 221 21.48 -2.33 2.09
C GLY A 221 20.85 -1.01 2.55
N PHE A 222 19.57 -0.78 2.27
CA PHE A 222 18.87 0.42 2.71
C PHE A 222 18.39 0.27 4.15
N ASP A 223 19.08 0.93 5.06
CA ASP A 223 18.73 0.98 6.48
C ASP A 223 18.69 2.45 6.94
N PRO A 224 17.52 3.10 6.90
CA PRO A 224 17.39 4.51 7.26
C PRO A 224 17.65 4.77 8.75
N SER A 225 17.64 3.73 9.60
CA SER A 225 17.93 3.83 11.03
C SER A 225 19.36 3.40 11.43
N GLY A 226 20.04 2.66 10.57
CA GLY A 226 21.34 2.04 10.86
C GLY A 226 22.53 3.00 10.78
N GLY A 227 22.33 4.24 10.35
CA GLY A 227 23.37 5.27 10.27
C GLY A 227 24.45 5.02 9.21
N LEU A 228 24.32 3.94 8.43
CA LEU A 228 25.16 3.68 7.26
C LEU A 228 24.65 4.47 6.06
N PRO A 229 25.54 4.95 5.18
CA PRO A 229 25.13 5.60 3.96
C PRO A 229 24.35 4.60 3.07
N PRO A 230 23.28 5.06 2.38
CA PRO A 230 22.49 4.18 1.53
C PRO A 230 23.31 3.66 0.34
N PRO A 231 22.96 2.49 -0.22
CA PRO A 231 23.70 1.89 -1.36
C PRO A 231 23.70 2.74 -2.64
N LEU A 232 22.76 3.67 -2.77
CA LEU A 232 22.71 4.71 -3.79
C LEU A 232 22.83 6.06 -3.09
N GLY A 233 23.77 6.89 -3.53
CA GLY A 233 23.99 8.22 -2.95
C GLY A 233 22.74 9.09 -3.06
N ALA A 234 21.99 8.98 -4.16
CA ALA A 234 20.74 9.71 -4.32
C ALA A 234 19.69 9.45 -3.22
N LEU A 235 19.72 8.28 -2.57
CA LEU A 235 18.80 7.95 -1.49
C LEU A 235 19.14 8.61 -0.15
N SER A 236 20.19 9.43 -0.06
CA SER A 236 20.43 10.28 1.10
C SER A 236 19.69 11.62 1.04
N VAL A 237 19.09 11.95 -0.11
CA VAL A 237 18.35 13.20 -0.33
C VAL A 237 16.91 13.01 0.15
N GLU A 238 16.33 14.02 0.81
CA GLU A 238 14.95 14.00 1.36
C GLU A 238 14.60 12.87 2.36
N ASN A 239 15.59 12.13 2.86
CA ASN A 239 15.45 11.11 3.93
C ASN A 239 14.30 10.11 3.69
N PRO A 240 14.40 9.26 2.65
CA PRO A 240 13.37 8.26 2.37
C PRO A 240 13.15 7.32 3.57
N GLN A 241 11.90 6.92 3.78
CA GLN A 241 11.49 6.05 4.89
C GLN A 241 11.60 4.57 4.55
N SER A 242 11.44 4.20 3.28
CA SER A 242 11.53 2.80 2.84
C SER A 242 11.78 2.71 1.34
N VAL A 243 12.39 1.58 0.94
CA VAL A 243 12.53 1.16 -0.45
C VAL A 243 11.94 -0.24 -0.62
N GLN A 244 11.25 -0.47 -1.73
CA GLN A 244 10.58 -1.73 -2.02
C GLN A 244 10.73 -2.07 -3.50
N TYR A 245 10.65 -3.36 -3.85
CA TYR A 245 10.58 -3.75 -5.25
C TYR A 245 9.29 -3.22 -5.88
N PHE A 246 9.36 -2.77 -7.14
CA PHE A 246 8.14 -2.47 -7.90
C PHE A 246 7.31 -3.73 -8.16
N ILE A 247 7.96 -4.87 -8.46
CA ILE A 247 7.31 -6.19 -8.52
C ILE A 247 7.58 -6.93 -7.19
N PRO A 248 6.55 -7.29 -6.41
CA PRO A 248 6.74 -8.01 -5.15
C PRO A 248 7.43 -9.36 -5.31
N HIS A 249 8.18 -9.77 -4.27
CA HIS A 249 9.07 -10.94 -4.24
C HIS A 249 8.47 -12.31 -4.67
N PRO A 250 7.17 -12.62 -4.47
CA PRO A 250 6.63 -13.86 -5.04
C PRO A 250 6.60 -13.87 -6.58
N PHE A 251 6.45 -12.72 -7.24
CA PHE A 251 6.18 -12.58 -8.67
C PHE A 251 7.37 -12.08 -9.50
N ARG A 252 8.49 -11.79 -8.84
CA ARG A 252 9.77 -11.56 -9.53
C ARG A 252 10.20 -12.83 -10.23
N ALA A 253 10.82 -12.68 -11.39
CA ALA A 253 11.28 -13.81 -12.19
C ALA A 253 12.23 -14.71 -11.38
N LYS A 254 12.07 -16.03 -11.54
CA LYS A 254 12.88 -17.08 -10.91
C LYS A 254 13.27 -18.13 -11.95
N GLY A 255 14.27 -18.95 -11.63
CA GLY A 255 14.73 -20.07 -12.47
C GLY A 255 15.06 -19.65 -13.90
N ASP A 256 14.64 -20.46 -14.87
CA ASP A 256 14.92 -20.26 -16.29
C ASP A 256 14.36 -18.94 -16.83
N PHE A 257 13.22 -18.49 -16.33
CA PHE A 257 12.66 -17.21 -16.75
C PHE A 257 13.52 -16.04 -16.28
N LYS A 258 14.06 -16.11 -15.07
CA LYS A 258 15.05 -15.13 -14.61
C LYS A 258 16.31 -15.17 -15.47
N ALA A 259 16.85 -16.35 -15.75
CA ALA A 259 18.03 -16.50 -16.61
C ALA A 259 17.78 -15.90 -18.02
N TYR A 260 16.58 -16.10 -18.56
CA TYR A 260 16.16 -15.49 -19.83
C TYR A 260 16.13 -13.97 -19.76
N LEU A 261 15.52 -13.36 -18.73
CA LEU A 261 15.52 -11.91 -18.56
C LEU A 261 16.92 -11.35 -18.29
N ASP A 262 17.80 -12.12 -17.65
CA ASP A 262 19.18 -11.76 -17.37
C ASP A 262 20.02 -11.72 -18.66
N ALA A 263 19.73 -12.59 -19.62
CA ALA A 263 20.30 -12.58 -20.97
C ALA A 263 19.67 -11.52 -21.90
N ASN A 264 18.41 -11.12 -21.66
CA ASN A 264 17.65 -10.20 -22.51
C ASN A 264 17.27 -8.91 -21.76
N ARG A 265 18.29 -8.15 -21.37
CA ARG A 265 18.19 -7.05 -20.38
C ARG A 265 17.29 -5.88 -20.80
N GLU A 266 17.12 -5.65 -22.10
CA GLU A 266 16.32 -4.53 -22.63
C GLU A 266 14.83 -4.85 -22.82
N LEU A 267 14.41 -6.10 -22.56
CA LEU A 267 13.00 -6.44 -22.60
C LEU A 267 12.23 -5.61 -21.56
N PRO A 268 11.01 -5.12 -21.88
CA PRO A 268 10.19 -4.36 -20.93
C PRO A 268 10.04 -5.07 -19.58
N ARG A 269 9.82 -6.40 -19.60
CA ARG A 269 9.75 -7.18 -18.37
C ARG A 269 11.08 -7.25 -17.60
N ALA A 270 12.23 -7.31 -18.28
CA ALA A 270 13.54 -7.29 -17.62
C ALA A 270 13.82 -5.93 -16.96
N ARG A 271 13.36 -4.83 -17.58
CA ARG A 271 13.43 -3.48 -17.01
C ARG A 271 12.54 -3.32 -15.78
N LEU A 272 11.33 -3.89 -15.80
CA LEU A 272 10.45 -3.90 -14.62
C LEU A 272 11.10 -4.58 -13.40
N GLU A 273 11.92 -5.61 -13.61
CA GLU A 273 12.68 -6.27 -12.53
C GLU A 273 13.76 -5.36 -11.92
N GLN A 274 14.12 -4.25 -12.57
CA GLN A 274 15.08 -3.24 -12.07
C GLN A 274 14.40 -2.06 -11.38
N MET A 275 13.06 -2.03 -11.33
CA MET A 275 12.33 -0.90 -10.78
C MET A 275 12.13 -1.03 -9.26
N ILE A 276 12.30 0.10 -8.58
CA ILE A 276 12.19 0.26 -7.14
C ILE A 276 11.20 1.38 -6.84
N VAL A 277 10.43 1.19 -5.79
CA VAL A 277 9.54 2.20 -5.20
C VAL A 277 10.17 2.73 -3.93
N VAL A 278 10.26 4.04 -3.80
CA VAL A 278 10.75 4.74 -2.62
C VAL A 278 9.58 5.49 -1.99
N ARG A 279 9.46 5.38 -0.67
CA ARG A 279 8.52 6.17 0.12
C ARG A 279 9.26 7.27 0.83
N TYR A 280 8.86 8.51 0.57
CA TYR A 280 9.36 9.69 1.26
C TYR A 280 8.41 10.13 2.38
N PRO A 281 8.95 10.81 3.41
CA PRO A 281 8.12 11.35 4.46
C PRO A 281 7.16 12.43 3.93
N PRO A 282 6.05 12.67 4.64
CA PRO A 282 5.16 13.80 4.41
C PRO A 282 5.91 15.13 4.28
N GLY A 283 5.73 15.85 3.16
CA GLY A 283 6.34 17.17 2.93
C GLY A 283 7.74 17.16 2.33
N ALA A 284 8.29 16.00 1.96
CA ALA A 284 9.54 15.91 1.21
C ALA A 284 9.47 16.61 -0.15
N ASP A 285 10.57 17.23 -0.58
CA ASP A 285 10.70 17.81 -1.92
C ASP A 285 10.93 16.72 -2.96
N THR A 286 9.84 16.21 -3.52
CA THR A 286 9.93 15.14 -4.53
C THR A 286 10.60 15.54 -5.84
N GLU A 287 10.66 16.84 -6.16
CA GLU A 287 11.40 17.32 -7.34
C GLU A 287 12.90 17.24 -7.09
N ALA A 288 13.35 17.62 -5.89
CA ALA A 288 14.74 17.45 -5.45
C ALA A 288 15.12 15.97 -5.38
N ALA A 289 14.26 15.11 -4.84
CA ALA A 289 14.50 13.67 -4.77
C ALA A 289 14.62 13.02 -6.16
N VAL A 290 13.71 13.36 -7.09
CA VAL A 290 13.77 12.87 -8.47
C VAL A 290 15.02 13.40 -9.18
N SER A 291 15.38 14.67 -8.97
CA SER A 291 16.58 15.26 -9.56
C SER A 291 17.86 14.57 -9.07
N ALA A 292 17.94 14.28 -7.77
CA ALA A 292 19.05 13.53 -7.18
C ALA A 292 19.15 12.12 -7.75
N LEU A 293 18.01 11.42 -7.88
CA LEU A 293 17.96 10.09 -8.50
C LEU A 293 18.42 10.15 -9.97
N LEU A 294 17.93 11.10 -10.77
CA LEU A 294 18.33 11.23 -12.17
C LEU A 294 19.79 11.65 -12.38
N ALA A 295 20.43 12.23 -11.35
CA ALA A 295 21.84 12.58 -11.37
C ALA A 295 22.77 11.42 -10.99
N ASP A 296 22.22 10.31 -10.49
CA ASP A 296 22.98 9.11 -10.11
C ASP A 296 23.26 8.24 -11.35
N ASP A 297 24.53 7.89 -11.58
CA ASP A 297 24.98 7.12 -12.75
C ASP A 297 24.32 5.74 -12.87
N PHE A 298 23.79 5.20 -11.76
CA PHE A 298 23.12 3.91 -11.74
C PHE A 298 21.61 3.99 -11.91
N VAL A 299 21.03 5.18 -12.09
CA VAL A 299 19.60 5.37 -12.29
C VAL A 299 19.31 5.76 -13.73
N ARG A 300 18.46 4.96 -14.38
CA ARG A 300 18.05 5.19 -15.78
C ARG A 300 16.89 6.17 -15.88
N HIS A 301 15.92 6.03 -14.98
CA HIS A 301 14.72 6.86 -14.92
C HIS A 301 14.25 7.00 -13.48
N ALA A 302 13.69 8.15 -13.13
CA ALA A 302 12.97 8.36 -11.88
C ALA A 302 11.76 9.26 -12.14
N LYS A 303 10.64 9.02 -11.44
CA LYS A 303 9.45 9.87 -11.51
C LYS A 303 8.56 9.72 -10.29
N VAL A 304 7.78 10.76 -10.03
CA VAL A 304 6.58 10.66 -9.18
C VAL A 304 5.47 9.95 -9.98
N PRO A 305 4.76 8.97 -9.40
CA PRO A 305 3.60 8.36 -10.03
C PRO A 305 2.53 9.39 -10.35
N ILE A 306 1.89 9.26 -11.52
CA ILE A 306 0.76 10.11 -11.88
C ILE A 306 -0.49 9.52 -11.21
N LYS A 307 -1.24 10.35 -10.50
CA LYS A 307 -2.56 9.97 -9.99
C LYS A 307 -3.52 9.83 -11.18
N VAL A 308 -4.15 8.66 -11.31
CA VAL A 308 -5.17 8.40 -12.32
C VAL A 308 -6.49 8.21 -11.59
N GLU A 309 -7.54 8.83 -12.09
CA GLU A 309 -8.90 8.71 -11.54
C GLU A 309 -9.85 8.19 -12.62
N LEU A 310 -10.79 7.34 -12.22
CA LEU A 310 -11.82 6.82 -13.11
C LEU A 310 -12.76 7.95 -13.53
N SER A 311 -12.66 8.36 -14.80
CA SER A 311 -13.52 9.40 -15.37
C SER A 311 -14.79 8.81 -15.98
N LEU A 312 -15.70 8.30 -15.15
CA LEU A 312 -17.05 7.91 -15.57
C LEU A 312 -18.08 8.96 -15.15
N ARG A 313 -18.96 9.34 -16.08
CA ARG A 313 -20.24 9.94 -15.71
C ARG A 313 -21.17 8.77 -15.35
N PRO A 314 -21.79 8.76 -14.16
CA PRO A 314 -22.83 7.78 -13.89
C PRO A 314 -23.85 7.81 -15.04
N GLY A 315 -24.11 6.66 -15.65
CA GLY A 315 -25.34 6.49 -16.41
C GLY A 315 -26.49 6.93 -15.52
N ALA A 316 -27.44 7.71 -16.07
CA ALA A 316 -28.45 8.46 -15.33
C ALA A 316 -28.89 7.78 -14.01
N PRO A 317 -28.82 8.48 -12.86
CA PRO A 317 -29.14 7.87 -11.58
C PRO A 317 -30.58 7.37 -11.58
N GLY A 318 -30.78 6.12 -11.17
CA GLY A 318 -32.08 5.67 -10.68
C GLY A 318 -32.99 4.92 -11.66
N LYS A 319 -32.45 4.21 -12.65
CA LYS A 319 -33.20 3.07 -13.21
C LYS A 319 -32.42 1.80 -12.99
N THR A 320 -32.88 0.99 -12.05
CA THR A 320 -32.63 -0.45 -12.05
C THR A 320 -32.75 -0.91 -13.50
N PRO A 321 -31.72 -1.52 -14.10
CA PRO A 321 -31.83 -2.04 -15.45
C PRO A 321 -33.11 -2.88 -15.47
N PRO A 322 -34.06 -2.64 -16.39
CA PRO A 322 -35.21 -3.50 -16.49
C PRO A 322 -34.68 -4.92 -16.70
N THR A 323 -34.92 -5.79 -15.72
CA THR A 323 -34.66 -7.23 -15.81
C THR A 323 -35.57 -7.77 -16.89
N THR A 324 -35.18 -7.56 -18.14
CA THR A 324 -35.79 -8.21 -19.28
C THR A 324 -35.30 -9.65 -19.20
N GLN A 325 -36.16 -10.55 -18.70
CA GLN A 325 -35.95 -11.97 -18.90
C GLN A 325 -36.01 -12.25 -20.40
N GLY A 326 -34.86 -12.55 -20.99
CA GLY A 326 -34.68 -12.76 -22.43
C GLY A 326 -33.38 -12.12 -22.92
N VAL A 327 -32.88 -12.60 -24.06
CA VAL A 327 -31.63 -12.10 -24.68
C VAL A 327 -31.86 -10.65 -25.14
N ALA A 328 -31.66 -9.69 -24.24
CA ALA A 328 -31.57 -8.29 -24.61
C ALA A 328 -30.34 -8.13 -25.50
N THR A 329 -30.56 -8.09 -26.81
CA THR A 329 -29.46 -7.86 -27.76
C THR A 329 -28.97 -6.44 -27.55
N GLN A 330 -27.76 -6.31 -27.00
CA GLN A 330 -27.12 -5.00 -26.93
C GLN A 330 -26.82 -4.59 -28.38
N TYR A 331 -27.40 -3.49 -28.84
CA TYR A 331 -27.38 -3.10 -30.26
C TYR A 331 -25.96 -3.09 -30.85
N TRP A 332 -24.97 -2.74 -30.03
CA TRP A 332 -23.58 -2.65 -30.42
C TRP A 332 -22.95 -4.02 -30.73
N ILE A 333 -23.43 -5.12 -30.16
CA ILE A 333 -22.93 -6.48 -30.43
C ILE A 333 -23.15 -6.82 -31.92
N GLY A 334 -24.35 -6.52 -32.42
CA GLY A 334 -24.70 -6.67 -33.83
C GLY A 334 -23.98 -5.66 -34.71
N ALA A 335 -23.95 -4.39 -34.30
CA ALA A 335 -23.29 -3.32 -35.07
C ALA A 335 -21.79 -3.57 -35.26
N MET A 336 -21.11 -4.17 -34.28
CA MET A 336 -19.69 -4.54 -34.36
C MET A 336 -19.45 -5.94 -34.95
N SER A 337 -20.50 -6.65 -35.38
CA SER A 337 -20.40 -7.99 -35.98
C SER A 337 -19.70 -9.04 -35.11
N PHE A 338 -19.78 -8.93 -33.78
CA PHE A 338 -19.17 -9.90 -32.86
C PHE A 338 -19.63 -11.36 -33.07
N PRO A 339 -20.91 -11.66 -33.40
CA PRO A 339 -21.31 -13.03 -33.75
C PRO A 339 -20.49 -13.64 -34.90
N ALA A 340 -20.18 -12.86 -35.93
CA ALA A 340 -19.36 -13.31 -37.05
C ALA A 340 -17.88 -13.49 -36.66
N ALA A 341 -17.39 -12.73 -35.67
CA ALA A 341 -16.04 -12.89 -35.12
C ALA A 341 -15.92 -14.15 -34.24
N TRP A 342 -16.91 -14.43 -33.38
CA TRP A 342 -16.95 -15.64 -32.55
C TRP A 342 -17.00 -16.92 -33.38
N ALA A 343 -17.67 -16.90 -34.55
CA ALA A 343 -17.64 -18.04 -35.47
C ALA A 343 -16.24 -18.35 -36.04
N ARG A 344 -15.26 -17.44 -35.89
CA ARG A 344 -13.90 -17.54 -36.44
C ARG A 344 -12.82 -17.64 -35.36
N ALA A 345 -13.12 -17.29 -34.11
CA ALA A 345 -12.17 -17.24 -33.00
C ALA A 345 -12.60 -18.20 -31.89
N GLY A 346 -11.64 -18.96 -31.36
CA GLY A 346 -11.92 -19.98 -30.34
C GLY A 346 -12.11 -19.46 -28.91
N GLY A 347 -11.95 -18.16 -28.66
CA GLY A 347 -12.11 -17.59 -27.30
C GLY A 347 -11.08 -18.13 -26.30
N TRP A 348 -9.79 -18.14 -26.67
CA TRP A 348 -8.70 -18.64 -25.80
C TRP A 348 -7.72 -17.54 -25.40
N ALA A 349 -7.92 -16.31 -25.86
CA ALA A 349 -7.01 -15.20 -25.61
C ALA A 349 -7.32 -14.63 -24.23
N ARG A 350 -6.29 -14.46 -23.38
CA ARG A 350 -6.46 -13.82 -22.07
C ARG A 350 -6.49 -12.31 -22.21
N VAL A 351 -7.54 -11.67 -21.72
CA VAL A 351 -7.66 -10.20 -21.68
C VAL A 351 -7.56 -9.72 -20.24
N GLY A 352 -6.47 -9.05 -19.89
CA GLY A 352 -6.30 -8.37 -18.61
C GLY A 352 -7.05 -7.03 -18.57
N VAL A 353 -7.92 -6.85 -17.60
CA VAL A 353 -8.70 -5.61 -17.40
C VAL A 353 -8.34 -5.00 -16.05
N LEU A 354 -7.77 -3.78 -16.09
CA LEU A 354 -7.42 -2.95 -14.94
C LEU A 354 -8.59 -2.02 -14.59
N ASP A 355 -9.42 -2.41 -13.61
CA ASP A 355 -10.59 -1.61 -13.18
C ASP A 355 -10.77 -1.63 -11.66
N ASN A 356 -11.96 -1.35 -11.13
CA ASN A 356 -12.33 -1.36 -9.70
C ASN A 356 -12.71 -2.74 -9.13
N GLY A 357 -12.74 -3.76 -9.98
CA GLY A 357 -13.08 -5.13 -9.61
C GLY A 357 -14.10 -5.75 -10.53
N LEU A 358 -14.59 -6.93 -10.13
CA LEU A 358 -15.61 -7.67 -10.85
C LEU A 358 -16.62 -8.25 -9.88
N HIS A 359 -17.90 -8.22 -10.21
CA HIS A 359 -18.90 -9.04 -9.52
C HIS A 359 -18.71 -10.52 -9.91
N THR A 360 -17.87 -11.23 -9.14
CA THR A 360 -17.41 -12.59 -9.44
C THR A 360 -18.54 -13.62 -9.51
N ASP A 361 -19.67 -13.32 -8.87
CA ASP A 361 -20.87 -14.15 -8.83
C ASP A 361 -21.98 -13.74 -9.82
N HIS A 362 -21.69 -12.86 -10.78
CA HIS A 362 -22.65 -12.55 -11.83
C HIS A 362 -22.77 -13.71 -12.83
N SER A 363 -23.98 -14.24 -13.06
CA SER A 363 -24.24 -15.40 -13.94
C SER A 363 -23.61 -15.27 -15.33
N ASP A 364 -23.65 -14.06 -15.90
CA ASP A 364 -23.18 -13.81 -17.27
C ASP A 364 -21.66 -13.60 -17.36
N LEU A 365 -20.97 -13.50 -16.23
CA LEU A 365 -19.52 -13.26 -16.19
C LEU A 365 -18.75 -14.55 -15.92
N ARG A 366 -19.22 -15.41 -15.01
CA ARG A 366 -18.49 -16.64 -14.62
C ARG A 366 -18.37 -17.61 -15.79
N ALA A 367 -17.18 -18.17 -15.99
CA ALA A 367 -16.97 -19.23 -16.98
C ALA A 367 -17.51 -20.60 -16.51
N GLN A 368 -17.49 -20.85 -15.19
CA GLN A 368 -17.95 -22.10 -14.58
C GLN A 368 -18.81 -21.83 -13.35
N ASP A 369 -19.79 -22.70 -13.09
CA ASP A 369 -20.52 -22.75 -11.83
C ASP A 369 -19.74 -23.50 -10.72
N ALA A 370 -20.32 -23.57 -9.52
CA ALA A 370 -19.73 -24.26 -8.37
C ALA A 370 -19.50 -25.77 -8.60
N ASN A 371 -20.13 -26.38 -9.60
CA ASN A 371 -19.98 -27.78 -9.97
C ASN A 371 -18.99 -27.96 -11.14
N GLY A 372 -18.35 -26.89 -11.61
CA GLY A 372 -17.43 -26.90 -12.75
C GLY A 372 -18.11 -26.93 -14.13
N SER A 373 -19.44 -26.74 -14.19
CA SER A 373 -20.17 -26.70 -15.46
C SER A 373 -20.03 -25.35 -16.12
N LEU A 374 -19.83 -25.33 -17.45
CA LEU A 374 -19.68 -24.09 -18.19
C LEU A 374 -20.98 -23.27 -18.19
N THR A 375 -20.91 -22.02 -17.73
CA THR A 375 -22.05 -21.09 -17.63
C THR A 375 -22.11 -20.07 -18.77
N GLY A 376 -21.13 -20.07 -19.66
CA GLY A 376 -21.09 -19.23 -20.86
C GLY A 376 -20.47 -17.83 -20.68
N GLY A 377 -20.03 -17.49 -19.46
CA GLY A 377 -19.19 -16.32 -19.22
C GLY A 377 -17.70 -16.60 -19.47
N ASN A 378 -16.87 -15.56 -19.27
CA ASN A 378 -15.44 -15.59 -19.62
C ASN A 378 -14.51 -15.38 -18.42
N PHE A 379 -15.05 -15.10 -17.23
CA PHE A 379 -14.26 -14.86 -16.03
C PHE A 379 -13.61 -16.13 -15.50
N LEU A 380 -12.28 -16.08 -15.39
CA LEU A 380 -11.46 -17.12 -14.79
C LEU A 380 -10.86 -16.62 -13.47
N SER A 381 -11.41 -17.04 -12.35
CA SER A 381 -10.89 -16.69 -11.00
C SER A 381 -9.42 -17.07 -10.83
N SER A 382 -9.00 -18.23 -11.33
CA SER A 382 -7.61 -18.71 -11.27
C SER A 382 -6.60 -17.87 -12.05
N ALA A 383 -7.07 -17.03 -12.98
CA ALA A 383 -6.25 -16.12 -13.77
C ALA A 383 -6.47 -14.66 -13.36
N SER A 384 -7.13 -14.43 -12.22
CA SER A 384 -7.49 -13.10 -11.74
C SER A 384 -6.79 -12.76 -10.44
N LEU A 385 -6.33 -11.51 -10.34
CA LEU A 385 -5.54 -11.01 -9.22
C LEU A 385 -5.93 -9.56 -8.90
N ASP A 386 -6.04 -9.24 -7.63
CA ASP A 386 -6.00 -7.88 -7.13
C ASP A 386 -4.56 -7.55 -6.83
N ILE A 387 -4.09 -6.42 -7.34
CA ILE A 387 -2.70 -5.99 -7.18
C ILE A 387 -2.69 -4.60 -6.57
N GLY A 388 -1.85 -4.42 -5.55
CA GLY A 388 -1.59 -3.12 -4.94
C GLY A 388 -2.37 -2.83 -3.67
N ARG A 389 -2.80 -3.85 -2.91
CA ARG A 389 -3.46 -3.65 -1.60
C ARG A 389 -2.54 -2.92 -0.63
N HIS A 390 -2.78 -1.62 -0.44
CA HIS A 390 -2.00 -0.80 0.48
C HIS A 390 -2.48 -1.00 1.92
N GLY A 391 -1.55 -1.25 2.85
CA GLY A 391 -1.87 -1.52 4.26
C GLY A 391 -2.14 -2.99 4.59
N PHE A 392 -1.97 -3.91 3.63
CA PHE A 392 -2.16 -5.35 3.82
C PHE A 392 -0.82 -6.10 3.77
N PRO A 393 -0.66 -7.21 4.53
CA PRO A 393 0.58 -8.01 4.55
C PRO A 393 0.94 -8.60 3.18
N ASN A 394 -0.07 -8.86 2.35
CA ASN A 394 0.09 -9.33 0.99
C ASN A 394 -0.40 -8.24 0.03
N PRO A 395 0.46 -7.68 -0.83
CA PRO A 395 0.03 -6.69 -1.82
C PRO A 395 -0.87 -7.28 -2.91
N ILE A 396 -1.13 -8.60 -2.87
CA ILE A 396 -1.88 -9.33 -3.89
C ILE A 396 -2.98 -10.17 -3.25
N ASP A 397 -4.19 -10.08 -3.80
CA ASP A 397 -5.34 -10.91 -3.48
C ASP A 397 -5.76 -11.74 -4.69
N PHE A 398 -6.28 -12.94 -4.45
CA PHE A 398 -6.93 -13.75 -5.50
C PHE A 398 -8.44 -13.55 -5.49
N ASN A 399 -8.98 -12.95 -4.44
CA ASN A 399 -10.35 -12.49 -4.43
C ASN A 399 -10.41 -11.15 -5.19
N VAL A 400 -11.03 -11.18 -6.37
CA VAL A 400 -11.23 -9.99 -7.21
C VAL A 400 -12.66 -9.46 -7.14
N ASP A 401 -13.43 -9.94 -6.16
CA ASP A 401 -14.79 -9.51 -5.91
C ASP A 401 -14.80 -8.04 -5.49
N GLU A 402 -15.38 -7.18 -6.32
CA GLU A 402 -15.53 -5.76 -6.01
C GLU A 402 -16.28 -5.51 -4.68
N MET A 403 -17.07 -6.49 -4.23
CA MET A 403 -17.80 -6.44 -2.96
C MET A 403 -17.03 -7.01 -1.75
N GLU A 404 -15.78 -7.43 -1.90
CA GLU A 404 -15.00 -7.98 -0.79
C GLU A 404 -14.92 -6.97 0.38
N PRO A 405 -15.27 -7.37 1.61
CA PRO A 405 -15.11 -6.52 2.78
C PRO A 405 -13.64 -6.24 3.07
N VAL A 406 -13.23 -4.98 2.95
CA VAL A 406 -11.86 -4.54 3.26
C VAL A 406 -11.85 -3.85 4.63
N PRO A 407 -11.06 -4.30 5.62
CA PRO A 407 -11.01 -3.64 6.91
C PRO A 407 -10.44 -2.23 6.79
N VAL A 408 -10.96 -1.32 7.62
CA VAL A 408 -10.46 0.05 7.75
C VAL A 408 -9.10 0.01 8.44
N THR A 409 -8.05 0.42 7.74
CA THR A 409 -6.66 0.39 8.24
C THR A 409 -6.23 1.71 8.87
N SER A 410 -7.03 2.77 8.73
CA SER A 410 -6.79 4.05 9.42
C SER A 410 -8.09 4.79 9.72
N ALA A 411 -8.14 5.46 10.88
CA ALA A 411 -9.30 6.25 11.31
C ALA A 411 -9.63 7.45 10.38
N SER A 412 -8.76 7.77 9.41
CA SER A 412 -8.94 8.82 8.41
C SER A 412 -9.65 8.36 7.13
N GLN A 413 -9.95 7.07 6.97
CA GLN A 413 -10.66 6.56 5.78
C GLN A 413 -12.15 6.93 5.86
N VAL A 414 -12.56 7.86 5.00
CA VAL A 414 -13.94 8.39 4.87
C VAL A 414 -14.95 7.35 4.35
N CYS A 415 -14.50 6.10 4.15
CA CYS A 415 -15.24 5.01 3.54
C CYS A 415 -15.78 4.00 4.58
N ASP A 416 -15.57 4.20 5.89
CA ASP A 416 -16.08 3.30 6.93
C ASP A 416 -17.60 3.43 7.09
N SER A 417 -18.31 2.30 7.06
CA SER A 417 -19.74 2.26 7.38
C SER A 417 -20.04 2.25 8.89
N GLY A 418 -19.01 2.32 9.73
CA GLY A 418 -19.08 2.24 11.19
C GLY A 418 -18.99 0.80 11.71
N ASN A 419 -18.74 -0.17 10.84
CA ASN A 419 -18.52 -1.58 11.19
C ASN A 419 -17.04 -1.98 11.18
N GLY A 420 -16.13 -1.02 10.94
CA GLY A 420 -14.70 -1.28 10.82
C GLY A 420 -14.29 -1.84 9.45
N PHE A 421 -15.20 -1.83 8.46
CA PHE A 421 -14.95 -2.20 7.07
C PHE A 421 -15.32 -1.05 6.14
N MET A 422 -14.53 -0.91 5.08
CA MET A 422 -14.83 0.03 4.01
C MET A 422 -16.09 -0.40 3.28
N ILE A 423 -16.92 0.57 2.91
CA ILE A 423 -18.08 0.37 2.05
C ILE A 423 -17.55 -0.03 0.65
N PRO A 424 -17.88 -1.22 0.12
CA PRO A 424 -17.31 -1.71 -1.14
C PRO A 424 -17.60 -0.79 -2.34
N ALA A 425 -18.72 -0.07 -2.34
CA ALA A 425 -19.06 0.91 -3.38
C ALA A 425 -18.11 2.13 -3.47
N TYR A 426 -17.30 2.40 -2.43
CA TYR A 426 -16.32 3.49 -2.40
C TYR A 426 -14.87 3.00 -2.45
N ALA A 427 -14.64 1.72 -2.22
CA ALA A 427 -13.32 1.10 -2.19
C ALA A 427 -13.13 0.28 -3.46
N GLY A 428 -12.52 0.85 -4.49
CA GLY A 428 -11.77 0.00 -5.43
C GLY A 428 -10.52 -0.47 -4.69
N HIS A 429 -10.38 -1.77 -4.45
CA HIS A 429 -9.32 -2.31 -3.57
C HIS A 429 -8.09 -2.83 -4.32
N GLY A 430 -7.96 -2.48 -5.59
CA GLY A 430 -6.72 -2.61 -6.31
C GLY A 430 -6.86 -2.34 -7.79
N THR A 431 -5.76 -2.58 -8.50
CA THR A 431 -5.83 -2.83 -9.92
C THR A 431 -6.13 -4.31 -10.11
N HIS A 432 -7.31 -4.61 -10.61
CA HIS A 432 -7.68 -5.99 -10.90
C HIS A 432 -7.04 -6.39 -12.24
N VAL A 433 -6.65 -7.63 -12.42
CA VAL A 433 -6.32 -8.17 -13.75
C VAL A 433 -7.22 -9.37 -13.92
N HIS A 434 -8.33 -9.22 -14.64
CA HIS A 434 -9.19 -10.36 -14.90
C HIS A 434 -8.61 -11.20 -16.03
N GLY A 435 -8.66 -12.53 -15.90
CA GLY A 435 -8.47 -13.41 -17.06
C GLY A 435 -9.82 -13.60 -17.74
N LEU A 436 -10.07 -12.89 -18.84
CA LEU A 436 -11.19 -13.19 -19.73
C LEU A 436 -10.69 -14.06 -20.88
N THR A 437 -11.38 -15.14 -21.23
CA THR A 437 -11.08 -15.99 -22.41
C THR A 437 -12.07 -15.80 -23.53
#